data_AF-A0A9E6BP47-F1
#
_entry.id   AF-A0A9E6BP47-F1
#
_cell.length_a   1.000
_cell.length_b   1.000
_cell.length_c   1.000
_cell.angle_alpha   90.00
_cell.angle_beta   90.00
_cell.angle_gamma   90.00
#
_symmetry.space_group_name_H-M   'P 1'
#
loop_
_entity.id
_entity.type
_entity.pdbx_description
1 polymer ?
#
loop_
_entity_poly.entity_id
_entity_poly.type
_entity_poly.pdbx_seq_one_letter_code
_entity_poly.pdbx_strand_id
1 'polypeptide(L)'
;LGPYSGRLPREVSRGMRQRLALARALLHDPVILLLDEPFAGLDREGREWLTDLLRDLRNRGRTICFTTHEGKSAAGLADRWVTLQSGRLQRAPGSLCCERTPSERVGSGRAA
;
A
#
# COMPACT_ATOMS: atom_id res chain seq x y z
N LEU A 1 4.49 15.62 22.36
CA LEU A 1 5.66 14.91 21.83
C LEU A 1 6.51 14.19 22.89
N GLY A 2 6.24 14.34 24.20
CA GLY A 2 6.79 13.48 25.26
C GLY A 2 8.33 13.33 25.21
N PRO A 3 8.89 12.13 25.43
CA PRO A 3 10.34 11.89 25.47
C PRO A 3 11.08 12.12 24.13
N TYR A 4 10.35 12.49 23.07
CA TYR A 4 10.88 12.73 21.73
C TYR A 4 10.85 14.21 21.34
N SER A 5 10.47 15.12 22.23
CA SER A 5 10.53 16.57 21.96
C SER A 5 11.98 17.01 21.73
N GLY A 6 12.25 17.72 20.63
CA GLY A 6 13.57 18.23 20.30
C GLY A 6 14.51 17.24 19.60
N ARG A 7 14.10 15.97 19.41
CA ARG A 7 14.88 15.01 18.63
C ARG A 7 14.69 15.21 17.13
N LEU A 8 15.78 15.12 16.38
CA LEU A 8 15.77 15.11 14.92
C LEU A 8 15.29 13.74 14.40
N PRO A 9 14.67 13.65 13.21
CA PRO A 9 14.22 12.38 12.63
C PRO A 9 15.31 11.30 12.52
N ARG A 10 16.57 11.71 12.41
CA ARG A 10 17.74 10.81 12.39
C ARG A 10 18.03 10.14 13.74
N GLU A 11 17.50 10.69 14.83
CA GLU A 11 17.79 10.29 16.22
C GLU A 11 16.74 9.33 16.81
N VAL A 12 15.73 8.95 16.01
CA VAL A 12 14.72 7.94 16.38
C VAL A 12 14.97 6.64 15.62
N SER A 13 14.39 5.52 16.08
CA SER A 13 14.56 4.23 15.40
C SER A 13 13.92 4.25 14.00
N ARG A 14 14.34 3.35 13.11
CA ARG A 14 13.73 3.20 11.77
C ARG A 14 12.22 2.95 11.87
N GLY A 15 11.80 2.08 12.79
CA GLY A 15 10.38 1.83 13.05
C GLY A 15 9.63 3.08 13.53
N MET A 16 10.23 3.90 14.39
CA MET A 16 9.62 5.17 14.80
C MET A 16 9.49 6.18 13.65
N ARG A 17 10.51 6.32 12.80
CA ARG A 17 10.42 7.15 11.59
C ARG A 17 9.28 6.69 10.69
N GLN A 18 9.12 5.38 10.55
CA GLN A 18 8.08 4.80 9.74
C GLN A 18 6.68 5.05 10.31
N ARG A 19 6.50 4.86 11.62
CA ARG A 19 5.25 5.21 12.32
C ARG A 19 4.91 6.69 12.15
N LEU A 20 5.90 7.57 12.27
CA LEU A 20 5.72 9.01 12.05
C LEU A 20 5.35 9.33 10.60
N ALA A 21 6.00 8.69 9.62
CA ALA A 21 5.68 8.87 8.20
C ALA A 21 4.25 8.43 7.88
N LEU A 22 3.82 7.30 8.45
CA LEU A 22 2.45 6.81 8.29
C LEU A 22 1.44 7.73 8.98
N ALA A 23 1.70 8.15 10.21
CA ALA A 23 0.86 9.12 10.92
C ALA A 23 0.70 10.41 10.11
N ARG A 24 1.80 10.93 9.55
CA ARG A 24 1.78 12.10 8.66
C ARG A 24 0.91 11.87 7.42
N ALA A 25 1.01 10.71 6.78
CA ALA A 25 0.17 10.38 5.62
C ALA A 25 -1.32 10.31 5.97
N LEU A 26 -1.65 9.91 7.20
CA LEU A 26 -3.02 9.77 7.68
C LEU A 26 -3.64 11.08 8.21
N LEU A 27 -2.85 12.14 8.45
CA LEU A 27 -3.35 13.41 9.01
C LEU A 27 -4.47 14.04 8.18
N HIS A 28 -4.46 13.85 6.87
CA HIS A 28 -5.42 14.44 5.93
C HIS A 28 -6.59 13.52 5.62
N ASP A 29 -6.70 12.40 6.33
CA ASP A 29 -7.73 11.38 6.14
C ASP A 29 -7.88 10.95 4.66
N PRO A 30 -6.81 10.42 4.03
CA PRO A 30 -6.78 10.17 2.60
C PRO A 30 -7.71 9.02 2.20
N VAL A 31 -8.41 9.12 1.07
CA VAL A 31 -9.24 8.01 0.54
C VAL A 31 -8.39 6.85 -0.02
N ILE A 32 -7.18 7.15 -0.48
CA ILE A 32 -6.21 6.18 -1.03
C ILE A 32 -4.87 6.36 -0.31
N LEU A 33 -4.31 5.26 0.18
CA LEU A 33 -2.99 5.20 0.79
C LEU A 33 -2.03 4.41 -0.11
N LEU A 34 -0.95 5.05 -0.54
CA LEU A 34 0.13 4.44 -1.33
C LEU A 34 1.34 4.22 -0.43
N LEU A 35 1.82 2.98 -0.34
CA LEU A 35 2.91 2.59 0.56
C LEU A 35 4.01 1.86 -0.20
N ASP A 36 5.23 2.40 -0.16
CA ASP A 36 6.38 1.73 -0.75
C ASP A 36 7.10 0.87 0.31
N GLU A 37 7.11 -0.45 0.11
CA GLU A 37 7.77 -1.43 0.97
C GLU A 37 7.51 -1.23 2.48
N PRO A 38 6.24 -1.15 2.93
CA PRO A 38 5.93 -0.72 4.29
C PRO A 38 6.26 -1.77 5.36
N PHE A 39 6.71 -2.96 5.01
CA PHE A 39 7.14 -3.96 6.00
C PHE A 39 8.67 -4.00 6.18
N ALA A 40 9.41 -3.23 5.38
CA ALA A 40 10.87 -3.30 5.33
C ALA A 40 11.54 -2.79 6.61
N GLY A 41 12.26 -3.68 7.29
CA GLY A 41 13.02 -3.36 8.51
C GLY A 41 12.16 -3.27 9.77
N LEU A 42 10.94 -3.79 9.74
CA LEU A 42 10.11 -4.03 10.92
C LEU A 42 10.39 -5.43 11.49
N ASP A 43 10.44 -5.52 12.82
CA ASP A 43 10.42 -6.78 13.56
C ASP A 43 9.01 -7.40 13.54
N ARG A 44 8.85 -8.56 14.18
CA ARG A 44 7.56 -9.28 14.22
C ARG A 44 6.43 -8.40 14.77
N GLU A 45 6.66 -7.76 15.91
CA GLU A 45 5.67 -6.91 16.57
C GLU A 45 5.31 -5.68 15.72
N GLY A 46 6.31 -5.04 15.07
CA GLY A 46 6.08 -3.94 14.16
C GLY A 46 5.25 -4.32 12.94
N ARG A 47 5.46 -5.53 12.40
CA ARG A 47 4.69 -6.05 11.26
C ARG A 47 3.24 -6.36 11.65
N GLU A 48 3.02 -6.95 12.82
CA GLU A 48 1.69 -7.22 13.37
C GLU A 48 0.92 -5.91 13.57
N TRP A 49 1.54 -4.94 14.26
CA TRP A 49 0.97 -3.60 14.46
C TRP A 49 0.57 -2.92 13.14
N LEU A 50 1.45 -2.94 12.15
CA LEU A 50 1.16 -2.31 10.85
C LEU A 50 0.04 -3.04 10.12
N THR A 51 0.03 -4.37 10.17
CA THR A 51 -1.01 -5.19 9.53
C THR A 51 -2.39 -4.86 10.09
N ASP A 52 -2.50 -4.76 11.42
CA ASP A 52 -3.76 -4.44 12.09
C ASP A 52 -4.23 -3.02 11.76
N LEU A 53 -3.31 -2.06 11.73
CA LEU A 53 -3.62 -0.69 11.31
C LEU A 53 -4.14 -0.63 9.87
N LEU A 54 -3.47 -1.30 8.93
CA LEU A 54 -3.91 -1.32 7.52
C LEU A 54 -5.26 -2.04 7.36
N ARG A 55 -5.54 -3.09 8.14
CA ARG A 55 -6.84 -3.76 8.16
C ARG A 55 -7.95 -2.83 8.66
N ASP A 56 -7.72 -2.11 9.76
CA ASP A 56 -8.67 -1.16 10.32
C ASP A 56 -8.98 -0.03 9.32
N LEU A 57 -7.95 0.55 8.70
CA LEU A 57 -8.14 1.57 7.66
C LEU A 57 -8.97 1.04 6.48
N ARG A 58 -8.67 -0.17 6.00
CA ARG A 58 -9.46 -0.82 4.95
C ARG A 58 -10.92 -1.04 5.38
N ASN A 59 -11.16 -1.48 6.61
CA ASN A 59 -12.51 -1.67 7.16
C ASN A 59 -13.29 -0.36 7.27
N ARG A 60 -12.60 0.78 7.41
CA ARG A 60 -13.17 2.13 7.35
C ARG A 60 -13.39 2.65 5.92
N GLY A 61 -13.24 1.80 4.90
CA GLY A 61 -13.48 2.14 3.50
C GLY A 61 -12.29 2.76 2.76
N ARG A 62 -11.09 2.72 3.34
CA ARG A 62 -9.87 3.25 2.70
C ARG A 62 -9.34 2.27 1.67
N THR A 63 -8.87 2.78 0.54
CA THR A 63 -8.14 1.97 -0.45
C THR A 63 -6.65 1.99 -0.12
N ILE A 64 -6.01 0.81 -0.09
CA ILE A 64 -4.59 0.68 0.24
C ILE A 64 -3.89 -0.02 -0.92
N CYS A 65 -2.83 0.60 -1.45
CA CYS A 65 -1.94 0.02 -2.44
C CYS A 65 -0.53 0.02 -1.87
N PHE A 66 0.12 -1.13 -1.88
CA PHE A 66 1.48 -1.24 -1.40
C PHE A 66 2.34 -2.12 -2.28
N THR A 67 3.64 -1.82 -2.30
CA THR A 67 4.66 -2.67 -2.92
C THR A 67 5.29 -3.56 -1.85
N THR A 68 5.63 -4.78 -2.24
CA THR A 68 6.38 -5.70 -1.39
C THR A 68 7.11 -6.70 -2.28
N HIS A 69 8.32 -7.07 -1.88
CA HIS A 69 9.04 -8.22 -2.41
C HIS A 69 8.70 -9.52 -1.67
N GLU A 70 7.95 -9.44 -0.57
CA GLU A 70 7.54 -10.58 0.26
C GLU A 70 6.11 -11.05 -0.05
N GLY A 71 5.98 -12.21 -0.71
CA GLY A 71 4.67 -12.76 -1.09
C GLY A 71 3.76 -13.10 0.09
N LYS A 72 4.30 -13.50 1.25
CA LYS A 72 3.50 -13.79 2.46
C LYS A 72 2.73 -12.56 2.97
N SER A 73 3.35 -11.39 2.92
CA SER A 73 2.71 -10.14 3.35
C SER A 73 1.56 -9.75 2.42
N ALA A 74 1.76 -9.92 1.12
CA ALA A 74 0.71 -9.64 0.14
C ALA A 74 -0.47 -10.63 0.28
N ALA A 75 -0.21 -11.93 0.44
CA ALA A 75 -1.27 -12.92 0.62
C ALA A 75 -2.10 -12.72 1.92
N GLY A 76 -1.51 -12.17 2.98
CA GLY A 76 -2.17 -11.99 4.27
C GLY A 76 -2.97 -10.69 4.45
N LEU A 77 -2.83 -9.73 3.53
CA LEU A 77 -3.41 -8.39 3.64
C LEU A 77 -4.13 -7.90 2.38
N ALA A 78 -3.59 -8.20 1.20
CA ALA A 78 -4.10 -7.68 -0.06
C ALA A 78 -5.28 -8.51 -0.55
N ASP A 79 -6.36 -7.83 -0.94
CA ASP A 79 -7.49 -8.48 -1.62
C ASP A 79 -7.11 -8.92 -3.03
N ARG A 80 -6.19 -8.16 -3.64
CA ARG A 80 -5.74 -8.33 -5.03
C ARG A 80 -4.27 -7.96 -5.12
N TRP A 81 -3.53 -8.70 -5.95
CA TRP A 81 -2.12 -8.48 -6.20
C TRP A 81 -1.74 -8.78 -7.65
N VAL A 82 -0.67 -8.12 -8.09
CA VAL A 82 -0.05 -8.30 -9.41
C VAL A 82 1.47 -8.33 -9.19
N THR A 83 2.19 -9.00 -10.08
CA THR A 83 3.66 -8.96 -10.06
C THR A 83 4.14 -7.92 -11.07
N LEU A 84 5.13 -7.11 -10.70
CA LEU A 84 5.80 -6.21 -11.64
C LEU A 84 7.12 -6.85 -12.05
N GLN A 85 7.27 -7.18 -13.34
CA GLN A 85 8.48 -7.79 -13.89
C GLN A 85 8.90 -7.05 -15.16
N SER A 86 10.15 -6.56 -15.17
CA SER A 86 10.72 -5.83 -16.32
C SER A 86 9.84 -4.67 -16.80
N GLY A 87 9.30 -3.89 -15.86
CA GLY A 87 8.42 -2.76 -16.14
C GLY A 87 7.02 -3.14 -16.64
N ARG A 88 6.65 -4.43 -16.62
CA ARG A 88 5.33 -4.92 -17.04
C ARG A 88 4.62 -5.59 -15.90
N LEU A 89 3.32 -5.28 -15.76
CA LEU A 89 2.45 -5.96 -14.82
C LEU A 89 2.11 -7.34 -15.37
N GLN A 90 2.32 -8.36 -14.55
CA GLN A 90 1.98 -9.74 -14.80
C GLN A 90 0.95 -10.23 -13.78
N ARG A 91 0.17 -11.22 -14.20
CA ARG A 91 -0.88 -11.81 -13.37
C ARG A 91 -0.25 -12.73 -12.33
N ALA A 92 -0.51 -12.47 -11.06
CA ALA A 92 -0.16 -13.41 -10.00
C ALA A 92 -1.13 -14.62 -10.04
N PRO A 93 -0.64 -15.87 -9.88
CA PRO A 93 -1.51 -17.03 -9.68
C PRO A 93 -2.41 -16.79 -8.45
N GLY A 94 -3.73 -16.96 -8.60
CA GLY A 94 -4.70 -16.77 -7.51
C GLY A 94 -5.25 -15.33 -7.33
N SER A 95 -4.96 -14.39 -8.22
CA SER A 95 -5.52 -13.03 -8.20
C SER A 95 -6.95 -12.97 -8.75
N LEU A 96 -7.91 -12.52 -7.92
CA LEU A 96 -9.22 -12.05 -8.38
C LEU A 96 -9.01 -10.80 -9.26
N CYS A 97 -9.58 -10.84 -10.46
CA CYS A 97 -9.31 -9.90 -11.54
C CYS A 97 -9.95 -8.53 -11.27
N CYS A 98 -9.30 -7.43 -11.70
CA CYS A 98 -10.05 -6.30 -12.23
C CYS A 98 -10.24 -6.66 -13.68
N GLU A 99 -11.44 -7.11 -14.02
CA GLU A 99 -11.80 -7.13 -15.41
C GLU A 99 -11.76 -5.68 -15.91
N ARG A 100 -11.00 -5.47 -16.99
CA ARG A 100 -11.22 -4.29 -17.83
C ARG A 100 -12.65 -4.41 -18.34
N THR A 101 -13.59 -3.63 -17.82
CA THR A 101 -14.79 -3.32 -18.60
C THR A 101 -14.32 -2.52 -19.81
N PRO A 102 -14.57 -2.96 -21.05
CA PRO A 102 -14.31 -2.15 -22.22
C PRO A 102 -15.33 -1.00 -22.23
N SER A 103 -15.01 0.15 -21.63
CA SER A 103 -15.76 1.36 -21.94
C SER A 103 -15.36 1.80 -23.35
N GLU A 104 -16.27 1.52 -24.27
CA GLU A 104 -16.59 2.38 -25.41
C GLU A 104 -15.48 2.58 -26.44
N ARG A 105 -15.65 1.87 -27.56
CA ARG A 105 -15.16 2.33 -28.86
C ARG A 105 -15.68 3.75 -29.06
N VAL A 106 -14.81 4.74 -28.90
CA VAL A 106 -14.99 6.04 -29.56
C VAL A 106 -14.96 5.73 -31.06
N GLY A 107 -16.10 5.91 -31.71
CA GLY A 107 -16.29 5.59 -33.11
C GLY A 107 -15.33 6.40 -33.99
N SER A 108 -14.56 5.71 -34.85
CA SER A 108 -14.14 6.32 -36.10
C SER A 108 -15.25 6.09 -37.11
N GLY A 109 -16.03 7.14 -37.30
CA GLY A 109 -16.97 7.25 -38.40
C GLY A 109 -16.27 7.05 -39.74
N ARG A 110 -17.05 6.50 -40.67
CA ARG A 110 -16.80 6.47 -42.10
C ARG A 110 -16.24 7.82 -42.60
N ALA A 111 -15.15 7.75 -43.37
CA ALA A 111 -14.97 8.67 -44.48
C ALA A 111 -15.15 7.83 -45.75
N ALA A 112 -16.20 8.18 -46.50
CA ALA A 112 -16.28 7.91 -47.92
C ALA A 112 -15.26 8.79 -48.65
#